data_AF-A0A7R9IH58-F1
#
_entry.id   AF-A0A7R9IH58-F1
#
_cell.length_a   1.000
_cell.length_b   1.000
_cell.length_c   1.000
_cell.angle_alpha   90.00
_cell.angle_beta   90.00
_cell.angle_gamma   90.00
#
_symmetry.space_group_name_H-M   'P 1'
#
loop_
_entity.id
_entity.type
_entity.pdbx_description
1 polymer ?
#
loop_
_entity_poly.entity_id
_entity_poly.type
_entity_poly.pdbx_seq_one_letter_code
_entity_poly.pdbx_strand_id
1 'polypeptide(L)'
;MWLVWMDTESRVRGMLMFELHESLAEETRRGADKGDMNLLQLKHKIQESQHLLTGAEKMLSSEPEMIPEGEIAVEVKRRILDQEASQINGSTKNVPLSQSKCVSMGM
;
A
#
# COMPACT_ATOMS: atom_id res chain seq x y z
N MET A 1 26.23 -6.41 20.60
CA MET A 1 25.03 -6.93 19.92
C MET A 1 23.86 -6.08 20.38
N TRP A 2 23.57 -4.97 19.67
CA TRP A 2 22.62 -3.92 20.07
C TRP A 2 21.65 -3.64 18.92
N LEU A 3 20.79 -4.61 18.57
CA LEU A 3 19.82 -4.50 17.46
C LEU A 3 18.42 -4.96 17.88
N VAL A 4 17.95 -4.57 19.08
CA VAL A 4 16.58 -4.92 19.52
C VAL A 4 15.89 -3.75 20.23
N TRP A 5 16.16 -2.52 19.81
CA TRP A 5 15.36 -1.37 20.21
C TRP A 5 15.08 -0.51 18.99
N MET A 6 14.49 -1.11 17.95
CA MET A 6 13.60 -0.32 17.12
C MET A 6 12.36 0.00 17.96
N ASP A 7 12.00 1.26 17.94
CA ASP A 7 10.90 1.81 18.71
C ASP A 7 9.60 1.11 18.34
N THR A 8 8.97 0.45 19.32
CA THR A 8 7.69 -0.25 19.14
C THR A 8 6.61 0.68 18.59
N GLU A 9 6.68 1.98 18.91
CA GLU A 9 5.78 2.97 18.34
C GLU A 9 5.95 3.06 16.82
N SER A 10 7.19 3.08 16.33
CA SER A 10 7.50 3.15 14.89
C SER A 10 6.97 1.92 14.14
N ARG A 11 7.09 0.72 14.71
CA ARG A 11 6.51 -0.52 14.14
C ARG A 11 4.99 -0.44 14.03
N VAL A 12 4.33 -0.12 15.14
CA VAL A 12 2.86 -0.01 15.19
C VAL A 12 2.38 1.06 14.21
N ARG A 13 3.05 2.21 14.16
CA ARG A 13 2.71 3.29 13.23
C ARG A 13 2.91 2.89 11.77
N GLY A 14 3.99 2.17 11.46
CA GLY A 14 4.25 1.65 10.12
C GLY A 14 3.17 0.67 9.66
N MET A 15 2.78 -0.26 10.52
CA MET A 15 1.68 -1.20 10.23
C MET A 15 0.35 -0.46 10.01
N LEU A 16 0.02 0.49 10.88
CA LEU A 16 -1.21 1.28 10.75
C LEU A 16 -1.23 2.09 9.45
N MET A 17 -0.09 2.65 9.03
CA MET A 17 0.02 3.36 7.75
C MET A 17 -0.23 2.44 6.56
N PHE A 18 0.30 1.21 6.60
CA PHE A 18 0.08 0.21 5.56
C PHE A 18 -1.39 -0.17 5.43
N GLU A 19 -2.03 -0.55 6.55
CA GLU A 19 -3.45 -0.91 6.58
C GLU A 19 -4.37 0.24 6.15
N LEU A 20 -4.03 1.47 6.56
CA LEU A 20 -4.77 2.66 6.16
C LEU A 20 -4.62 2.94 4.66
N HIS A 21 -3.44 2.72 4.08
CA HIS A 21 -3.26 2.77 2.64
C HIS A 21 -4.21 1.78 1.94
N GLU A 22 -4.26 0.52 2.38
CA GLU A 22 -5.08 -0.50 1.71
C GLU A 22 -6.56 -0.13 1.78
N SER A 23 -7.01 0.35 2.94
CA SER A 23 -8.37 0.86 3.14
C SER A 23 -8.69 2.04 2.23
N LEU A 24 -7.76 3.00 2.11
CA LEU A 24 -7.92 4.18 1.27
C LEU A 24 -7.93 3.81 -0.22
N ALA A 25 -7.05 2.90 -0.65
CA ALA A 25 -6.98 2.41 -2.02
C ALA A 25 -8.28 1.67 -2.41
N GLU A 26 -8.83 0.87 -1.50
CA GLU A 26 -10.11 0.20 -1.67
C GLU A 26 -11.28 1.19 -1.80
N GLU A 27 -11.38 2.15 -0.89
CA GLU A 27 -12.39 3.21 -0.91
C GLU A 27 -12.32 4.00 -2.23
N THR A 28 -11.10 4.36 -2.62
CA THR A 28 -10.84 5.11 -3.85
C THR A 28 -11.25 4.31 -5.08
N ARG A 29 -10.94 3.01 -5.13
CA ARG A 29 -11.36 2.16 -6.24
C ARG A 29 -12.88 2.08 -6.33
N ARG A 30 -13.56 1.83 -5.21
CA ARG A 30 -15.02 1.74 -5.18
C ARG A 30 -15.71 3.05 -5.58
N GLY A 31 -15.19 4.19 -5.13
CA GLY A 31 -15.75 5.49 -5.50
C GLY A 31 -15.53 5.83 -6.97
N ALA A 32 -14.39 5.42 -7.54
CA ALA A 32 -14.10 5.59 -8.97
C ALA A 32 -15.04 4.72 -9.83
N ASP A 33 -15.22 3.45 -9.44
CA ASP A 33 -16.11 2.50 -10.15
C ASP A 33 -17.57 2.96 -10.16
N LYS A 34 -18.02 3.64 -9.10
CA LYS A 34 -19.36 4.21 -9.00
C LYS A 34 -19.54 5.54 -9.74
N GLY A 35 -18.45 6.18 -10.17
CA GLY A 35 -18.48 7.54 -10.71
C GLY A 35 -18.74 8.62 -9.65
N ASP A 36 -18.61 8.28 -8.37
CA ASP A 36 -18.87 9.18 -7.23
C ASP A 36 -17.71 10.16 -6.97
N MET A 37 -16.59 10.02 -7.70
CA MET A 37 -15.41 10.86 -7.55
C MET A 37 -15.05 11.57 -8.85
N ASN A 38 -14.73 12.86 -8.71
CA ASN A 38 -14.11 13.60 -9.80
C ASN A 38 -12.59 13.32 -9.89
N LEU A 39 -11.98 13.71 -11.00
CA LEU A 39 -10.56 13.46 -11.27
C LEU A 39 -9.62 14.08 -10.21
N LEU A 40 -9.98 15.23 -9.64
CA LEU A 40 -9.16 15.90 -8.63
C LEU A 40 -9.17 15.13 -7.31
N GLN A 41 -10.34 14.67 -6.88
CA GLN A 41 -10.51 13.82 -5.69
C GLN A 41 -9.77 12.50 -5.85
N LEU A 42 -9.91 11.85 -7.02
CA LEU A 42 -9.21 10.61 -7.34
C LEU A 42 -7.69 10.80 -7.25
N LYS A 43 -7.16 11.86 -7.87
CA LYS A 43 -5.73 12.18 -7.80
C LYS A 43 -5.26 12.41 -6.37
N HIS A 44 -5.99 13.21 -5.59
CA HIS A 44 -5.65 13.49 -4.20
C HIS A 44 -5.59 12.21 -3.37
N LYS A 45 -6.60 11.35 -3.48
CA LYS A 45 -6.70 10.08 -2.76
C LYS A 45 -5.57 9.10 -3.12
N ILE A 46 -5.20 9.04 -4.40
CA ILE A 46 -4.05 8.24 -4.85
C ILE A 46 -2.74 8.77 -4.24
N GLN A 47 -2.53 10.09 -4.26
CA GLN A 47 -1.33 10.71 -3.68
C GLN A 47 -1.25 10.50 -2.16
N GLU A 48 -2.39 10.59 -1.47
CA GLU A 48 -2.50 10.31 -0.04
C GLU A 48 -2.18 8.84 0.28
N SER A 49 -2.73 7.90 -0.51
CA SER A 49 -2.42 6.47 -0.39
C SER A 49 -0.93 6.19 -0.62
N GLN A 50 -0.30 6.87 -1.57
CA GLN A 50 1.14 6.75 -1.81
C GLN A 50 1.95 7.27 -0.63
N HIS A 51 1.57 8.42 -0.07
CA HIS A 51 2.23 8.98 1.11
C HIS A 51 2.22 8.03 2.31
N LEU A 52 1.08 7.37 2.55
CA LEU A 52 0.93 6.36 3.60
C LEU A 52 1.86 5.16 3.35
N LEU A 53 1.89 4.65 2.12
CA LEU A 53 2.72 3.50 1.75
C LEU A 53 4.23 3.81 1.90
N THR A 54 4.69 4.98 1.45
CA THR A 54 6.09 5.41 1.64
C THR A 54 6.42 5.68 3.12
N GLY A 55 5.44 6.16 3.90
CA GLY A 55 5.55 6.30 5.35
C GLY A 55 5.76 4.96 6.04
N ALA A 56 4.98 3.95 5.66
CA ALA A 56 5.12 2.58 6.16
C ALA A 56 6.48 1.98 5.80
N GLU A 57 6.95 2.18 4.56
CA GLU A 57 8.27 1.70 4.12
C GLU A 57 9.38 2.25 5.02
N LYS A 58 9.38 3.57 5.26
CA LYS A 58 10.41 4.22 6.07
C LYS A 58 10.48 3.65 7.49
N MET A 59 9.34 3.27 8.06
CA MET A 59 9.25 2.77 9.43
C MET A 59 9.57 1.27 9.54
N LEU A 60 9.23 0.47 8.53
CA LEU A 60 9.35 -0.99 8.58
C LEU A 60 10.57 -1.53 7.82
N SER A 61 11.28 -0.72 7.03
CA SER A 61 12.35 -1.16 6.11
C SER A 61 13.49 -1.96 6.74
N SER A 62 13.69 -1.85 8.05
CA SER A 62 14.74 -2.49 8.83
C SER A 62 14.25 -3.63 9.72
N GLU A 63 12.95 -3.93 9.72
CA GLU A 63 12.40 -5.06 10.45
C GLU A 63 12.79 -6.39 9.75
N PRO A 64 13.13 -7.45 10.51
CA PRO A 64 13.52 -8.72 9.93
C PRO A 64 12.31 -9.45 9.32
N GLU A 65 12.48 -10.09 8.17
CA GLU A 65 11.39 -10.80 7.45
C GLU A 65 10.77 -11.97 8.25
N MET A 66 11.42 -12.43 9.31
CA MET A 66 10.94 -13.54 10.17
C MET A 66 9.78 -13.14 11.10
N ILE A 67 9.41 -11.86 11.14
CA ILE A 67 8.31 -11.33 11.95
C ILE A 67 7.27 -10.65 11.06
N PRO A 68 6.01 -10.50 11.51
CA PRO A 68 4.95 -9.92 10.70
C PRO A 68 5.29 -8.53 10.15
N GLU A 69 5.98 -7.70 10.92
CA GLU A 69 6.38 -6.36 10.48
C GLU A 69 7.37 -6.37 9.32
N GLY A 70 8.28 -7.36 9.30
CA GLY A 70 9.21 -7.53 8.18
C GLY A 70 8.53 -8.10 6.94
N GLU A 71 7.56 -9.01 7.11
CA GLU A 71 6.73 -9.49 5.99
C GLU A 71 5.96 -8.32 5.34
N ILE A 72 5.37 -7.44 6.16
CA ILE A 72 4.73 -6.21 5.69
C ILE A 72 5.74 -5.30 4.99
N ALA A 73 6.97 -5.16 5.51
CA ALA A 73 8.00 -4.36 4.86
C ALA A 73 8.35 -4.86 3.44
N VAL A 74 8.37 -6.18 3.23
CA VAL A 74 8.55 -6.79 1.91
C VAL A 74 7.37 -6.47 1.00
N GLU A 75 6.15 -6.62 1.51
CA GLU A 75 4.94 -6.33 0.75
C GLU A 75 4.85 -4.84 0.37
N VAL A 76 5.20 -3.93 1.28
CA VAL A 76 5.26 -2.48 1.03
C VAL A 76 6.18 -2.17 -0.15
N LYS A 77 7.40 -2.73 -0.17
CA LYS A 77 8.34 -2.55 -1.28
C LYS A 77 7.77 -3.05 -2.59
N ARG A 78 7.10 -4.20 -2.58
CA ARG A 78 6.44 -4.77 -3.76
C ARG A 78 5.35 -3.83 -4.30
N ARG A 79 4.52 -3.26 -3.43
CA ARG A 79 3.46 -2.31 -3.78
C ARG A 79 4.02 -1.01 -4.38
N ILE A 80 5.12 -0.50 -3.84
CA ILE A 80 5.80 0.70 -4.39
C ILE A 80 6.29 0.41 -5.82
N LEU A 81 6.94 -0.73 -6.04
CA LEU A 81 7.40 -1.13 -7.37
C LEU A 81 6.23 -1.28 -8.36
N ASP A 82 5.10 -1.87 -7.95
CA ASP A 82 3.90 -1.98 -8.78
C ASP A 82 3.34 -0.60 -9.18
N GLN A 83 3.36 0.36 -8.24
CA GLN A 83 2.93 1.74 -8.50
C GLN A 83 3.86 2.47 -9.49
N GLU A 84 5.17 2.30 -9.35
CA GLU A 84 6.16 2.88 -10.26
C GLU A 84 6.04 2.28 -11.67
N ALA A 85 5.89 0.96 -11.77
CA ALA A 85 5.65 0.28 -13.05
C ALA A 85 4.37 0.77 -13.73
N SER A 86 3.32 1.07 -12.96
CA SER A 86 2.07 1.63 -13.47
C SER A 86 2.22 3.06 -13.98
N GLN A 87 3.11 3.87 -13.38
CA GLN A 87 3.39 5.23 -13.80
C GLN A 87 4.22 5.29 -15.10
N ILE A 88 5.15 4.35 -15.30
CA ILE A 88 5.97 4.27 -16.53
C ILE A 88 5.12 3.89 -17.76
N ASN A 89 4.09 3.06 -17.56
CA ASN A 89 3.21 2.60 -18.65
C ASN A 89 2.02 3.55 -18.93
N GLY A 90 1.78 4.55 -18.06
CA GLY A 90 0.61 5.43 -18.09
C GLY A 90 0.58 6.50 -19.18
N SER A 91 1.58 6.59 -20.07
CA SER A 91 1.51 7.48 -21.25
C SER A 91 0.54 6.96 -22.34
N THR A 92 0.14 5.68 -22.29
CA THR A 92 -0.89 5.15 -23.19
C THR A 92 -1.78 4.10 -22.51
N LYS A 93 -3.00 4.54 -22.18
CA LYS A 93 -4.25 3.75 -22.05
C LYS A 93 -4.41 2.89 -20.78
N ASN A 94 -5.49 3.23 -20.07
CA ASN A 94 -6.38 2.34 -19.29
C ASN A 94 -5.70 1.37 -18.33
N VAL A 95 -5.59 1.79 -17.07
CA VAL A 95 -5.14 0.96 -15.95
C VAL A 95 -6.09 -0.24 -15.79
N PRO A 96 -5.61 -1.49 -15.91
CA PRO A 96 -6.27 -2.62 -15.29
C PRO A 96 -5.77 -2.68 -13.84
N LEU A 97 -6.60 -2.26 -12.89
CA LEU A 97 -6.38 -2.62 -11.49
C LEU A 97 -6.45 -4.14 -11.42
N SER A 98 -5.32 -4.75 -11.05
CA SER A 98 -5.13 -6.19 -11.16
C SER A 98 -6.22 -6.95 -10.42
N GLN A 99 -6.69 -7.99 -11.10
CA GLN A 99 -7.74 -8.88 -10.67
C GLN A 99 -7.29 -9.66 -9.43
N SER A 100 -8.14 -9.61 -8.41
CA SER A 100 -8.57 -10.74 -7.57
C SER A 100 -7.70 -12.01 -7.58
N LYS A 101 -7.20 -12.38 -6.40
CA LYS A 101 -7.43 -13.75 -5.92
C LYS A 101 -8.33 -13.69 -4.69
N CYS A 102 -9.62 -13.90 -4.94
CA CYS A 102 -10.49 -14.53 -3.96
C CYS A 102 -9.83 -15.87 -3.58
N VAL A 103 -9.38 -16.02 -2.34
CA VAL A 103 -9.21 -17.35 -1.77
C VAL A 103 -10.59 -17.79 -1.32
N SER A 104 -11.34 -18.39 -2.23
CA SER A 104 -12.41 -19.30 -1.87
C SER A 104 -11.76 -20.56 -1.27
N MET A 105 -11.84 -20.72 0.04
CA MET A 105 -11.80 -22.06 0.64
C MET A 105 -13.16 -22.29 1.29
N GLY A 106 -14.06 -22.84 0.50
CA GLY A 106 -15.13 -23.67 1.01
C GLY A 106 -14.63 -25.09 1.07
N MET A 107 -14.66 -25.69 2.27
CA MET A 107 -15.34 -26.94 2.59
C MET A 107 -15.34 -27.11 4.11
#